data_AF-A0A522XZV6-F1
#
_entry.id   AF-A0A522XZV6-F1
#
_cell.length_a   1.000
_cell.length_b   1.000
_cell.length_c   1.000
_cell.angle_alpha   90.00
_cell.angle_beta   90.00
_cell.angle_gamma   90.00
#
_symmetry.space_group_name_H-M   'P 1'
#
loop_
_entity.id
_entity.type
_entity.pdbx_description
1 polymer ?
#
loop_
_entity_poly.entity_id
_entity_poly.type
_entity_poly.pdbx_seq_one_letter_code
_entity_poly.pdbx_strand_id
1 'polypeptide(L)'
;MSARSAFPPLLLLALFAGAGTVQAQEASMAAGSSTASRPAPEWWVDVNLASYHLGNTSDFLAPGQRFNQENYGAGVEVQWQPRHAVSAGYYRNSVDRDSYYALYHYTPLRFGRYVRVGGMAGLVTGYPGYNDGGLAPAGGLVAKIEGRRAGVNLIYLPKIAGVTPHTLGLQFKLRLGN
;
A
#
# COMPACT_ATOMS: atom_id res chain seq x y z
N MET A 1 31.30 9.03 23.59
CA MET A 1 31.63 9.24 22.16
C MET A 1 30.39 8.89 21.35
N SER A 2 29.67 9.90 20.88
CA SER A 2 28.41 9.75 20.15
C SER A 2 28.71 9.51 18.67
N ALA A 3 28.58 8.28 18.19
CA ALA A 3 28.63 8.00 16.76
C ALA A 3 27.34 8.54 16.13
N ARG A 4 27.44 9.69 15.47
CA ARG A 4 26.40 10.16 14.56
C ARG A 4 26.40 9.23 13.36
N SER A 5 25.48 8.27 13.34
CA SER A 5 25.21 7.43 12.18
C SER A 5 24.73 8.33 11.05
N ALA A 6 25.61 8.59 10.09
CA ALA A 6 25.23 9.20 8.82
C ALA A 6 24.35 8.19 8.08
N PHE A 7 23.05 8.45 8.02
CA PHE A 7 22.13 7.66 7.22
C PHE A 7 22.44 7.86 5.73
N PRO A 8 22.62 6.80 4.93
CA PRO A 8 22.72 6.95 3.49
C PRO A 8 21.36 7.44 2.95
N PRO A 9 21.33 8.18 1.83
CA PRO A 9 20.08 8.55 1.20
C PRO A 9 19.35 7.28 0.77
N LEU A 10 18.14 7.08 1.30
CA LEU A 10 17.21 6.06 0.84
C LEU A 10 16.97 6.25 -0.66
N LEU A 11 17.37 5.26 -1.45
CA LEU A 11 17.02 5.16 -2.85
C LEU A 11 15.51 4.88 -2.91
N LEU A 12 14.70 5.93 -2.95
CA LEU A 12 13.29 5.83 -3.31
C LEU A 12 13.26 5.31 -4.75
N LEU A 13 12.80 4.08 -4.96
CA LEU A 13 12.46 3.63 -6.31
C LEU A 13 11.15 4.32 -6.70
N ALA A 14 11.27 5.59 -7.09
CA ALA A 14 10.20 6.37 -7.68
C ALA A 14 9.92 5.80 -9.07
N LEU A 15 8.95 4.89 -9.17
CA LEU A 15 8.27 4.60 -10.44
C LEU A 15 7.29 5.74 -10.73
N PHE A 16 7.83 6.94 -10.96
CA PHE A 16 7.12 8.03 -11.61
C PHE A 16 7.73 8.22 -13.00
N ALA A 17 7.09 7.63 -14.01
CA ALA A 17 7.27 8.00 -15.40
C ALA A 17 5.89 8.06 -16.05
N GLY A 18 5.46 9.29 -16.36
CA GLY A 18 4.19 9.58 -17.02
C GLY A 18 3.56 10.92 -16.66
N ALA A 19 4.34 11.96 -16.33
CA ALA A 19 3.85 13.33 -16.40
C ALA A 19 3.75 13.72 -17.89
N GLY A 20 2.66 13.31 -18.54
CA GLY A 20 2.31 13.82 -19.86
C GLY A 20 1.95 15.30 -19.73
N THR A 21 2.72 16.17 -20.36
CA THR A 21 2.39 17.57 -20.59
C THR A 21 0.97 17.67 -21.16
N VAL A 22 0.04 18.31 -20.44
CA VAL A 22 -1.27 18.65 -20.98
C VAL A 22 -1.06 19.81 -21.95
N GLN A 23 -0.86 19.50 -23.23
CA GLN A 23 -1.10 20.47 -24.29
C GLN A 23 -2.61 20.51 -24.52
N ALA A 24 -3.21 21.63 -24.16
CA ALA A 24 -4.56 21.96 -24.57
C ALA A 24 -4.55 22.12 -26.10
N GLN A 25 -5.12 21.15 -26.80
CA GLN A 25 -5.32 21.22 -28.24
C GLN A 25 -6.81 21.45 -28.48
N GLU A 26 -7.17 22.71 -28.68
CA GLU A 26 -8.48 23.09 -29.19
C GLU A 26 -8.59 22.60 -30.63
N ALA A 27 -9.37 21.55 -30.85
CA ALA A 27 -9.85 21.16 -32.16
C ALA A 27 -11.37 20.97 -32.08
N SER A 28 -12.08 22.00 -32.52
CA SER A 28 -13.51 21.94 -32.81
C SER A 28 -13.71 21.13 -34.10
N MET A 29 -14.45 20.02 -34.04
CA MET A 29 -15.71 19.81 -34.78
C MET A 29 -16.17 18.34 -34.80
N ALA A 30 -17.47 18.21 -34.55
CA ALA A 30 -18.40 17.19 -35.05
C ALA A 30 -18.38 15.75 -34.46
N ALA A 31 -19.31 15.56 -33.51
CA ALA A 31 -20.28 14.47 -33.44
C ALA A 31 -19.77 13.02 -33.44
N GLY A 32 -19.47 12.55 -32.24
CA GLY A 32 -19.31 11.14 -31.91
C GLY A 32 -18.88 10.92 -30.47
N SER A 33 -19.30 11.77 -29.53
CA SER A 33 -18.99 11.59 -28.11
C SER A 33 -19.81 10.42 -27.56
N SER A 34 -19.33 9.20 -27.80
CA SER A 34 -19.56 8.12 -26.86
C SER A 34 -18.85 8.51 -25.57
N THR A 35 -19.55 9.24 -24.70
CA THR A 35 -19.15 9.38 -23.30
C THR A 35 -19.23 7.99 -22.70
N ALA A 36 -18.18 7.19 -22.87
CA ALA A 36 -18.05 5.91 -22.20
C ALA A 36 -18.22 6.21 -20.70
N SER A 37 -19.37 5.81 -20.15
CA SER A 37 -19.70 6.04 -18.76
C SER A 37 -18.58 5.45 -17.93
N ARG A 38 -17.88 6.32 -17.19
CA ARG A 38 -16.79 5.88 -16.33
C ARG A 38 -17.40 4.94 -15.29
N PRO A 39 -16.82 3.75 -15.06
CA PRO A 39 -17.34 2.85 -14.04
C PRO A 39 -17.46 3.58 -12.70
N ALA A 40 -18.57 3.36 -12.00
CA ALA A 40 -18.73 3.87 -10.64
C ALA A 40 -17.58 3.35 -9.75
N PRO A 41 -17.12 4.14 -8.77
CA PRO A 41 -16.08 3.69 -7.86
C PRO A 41 -16.50 2.42 -7.11
N GLU A 42 -15.59 1.45 -7.04
CA GLU A 42 -15.78 0.26 -6.20
C GLU A 42 -15.25 0.53 -4.80
N TRP A 43 -16.11 0.42 -3.81
CA TRP A 43 -15.77 0.61 -2.40
C TRP A 43 -15.57 -0.73 -1.72
N TRP A 44 -14.55 -0.81 -0.87
CA TRP A 44 -14.25 -1.98 -0.07
C TRP A 44 -13.98 -1.55 1.36
N VAL A 45 -14.44 -2.36 2.31
CA VAL A 45 -13.87 -2.38 3.66
C VAL A 45 -12.90 -3.53 3.75
N ASP A 46 -11.87 -3.36 4.55
CA ASP A 46 -10.83 -4.36 4.70
C ASP A 46 -10.38 -4.53 6.14
N VAL A 47 -9.88 -5.72 6.46
CA VAL A 47 -9.28 -6.05 7.74
C VAL A 47 -7.94 -6.73 7.53
N ASN A 48 -6.95 -6.29 8.29
CA ASN A 48 -5.64 -6.94 8.34
C ASN A 48 -5.73 -8.15 9.24
N LEU A 49 -5.30 -9.31 8.74
CA LEU A 49 -5.47 -10.58 9.45
C LEU A 49 -4.15 -11.12 10.00
N ALA A 50 -3.10 -11.06 9.17
CA ALA A 50 -1.82 -11.64 9.51
C ALA A 50 -0.69 -10.97 8.73
N SER A 51 0.49 -11.07 9.31
CA SER A 51 1.75 -10.74 8.69
C SER A 51 2.80 -11.80 9.01
N TYR A 52 3.80 -11.89 8.15
CA TYR A 52 4.97 -12.73 8.36
C TYR A 52 6.22 -11.93 8.05
N HIS A 53 7.08 -11.80 9.05
CA HIS A 53 8.31 -11.02 8.98
C HIS A 53 9.52 -11.92 8.76
N LEU A 54 10.26 -11.65 7.69
CA LEU A 54 11.47 -12.34 7.27
C LEU A 54 12.69 -11.49 7.66
N GLY A 55 13.44 -11.93 8.67
CA GLY A 55 14.67 -11.27 9.10
C GLY A 55 14.98 -11.49 10.57
N ASN A 56 16.15 -11.01 11.00
CA ASN A 56 16.55 -11.05 12.41
C ASN A 56 15.84 -9.94 13.20
N THR A 57 15.17 -10.28 14.29
CA THR A 57 14.46 -9.32 15.14
C THR A 57 15.41 -8.33 15.81
N SER A 58 16.66 -8.72 16.09
CA SER A 58 17.65 -7.86 16.75
C SER A 58 18.03 -6.63 15.94
N ASP A 59 17.75 -6.62 14.63
CA ASP A 59 17.98 -5.46 13.76
C ASP A 59 16.96 -4.32 14.02
N PHE A 60 15.84 -4.62 14.69
CA PHE A 60 14.67 -3.71 14.77
C PHE A 60 14.06 -3.58 16.16
N LEU A 61 14.29 -4.57 17.03
CA LEU A 61 13.63 -4.68 18.33
C LEU A 61 14.66 -4.89 19.45
N ALA A 62 14.25 -4.62 20.69
CA ALA A 62 15.09 -4.90 21.86
C ALA A 62 15.28 -6.42 22.07
N PRO A 63 16.37 -6.84 22.74
CA PRO A 63 16.60 -8.25 23.03
C PRO A 63 15.40 -8.93 23.70
N GLY A 64 15.03 -10.12 23.20
CA GLY A 64 13.89 -10.89 23.72
C GLY A 64 12.52 -10.50 23.16
N GLN A 65 12.43 -9.44 22.35
CA GLN A 65 11.19 -9.08 21.66
C GLN A 65 11.01 -9.85 20.34
N ARG A 66 9.74 -9.96 19.92
CA ARG A 66 9.32 -10.60 18.68
C ARG A 66 8.44 -9.65 17.89
N PHE A 67 8.43 -9.79 16.56
CA PHE A 67 7.47 -9.05 15.76
C PHE A 67 6.05 -9.49 16.08
N ASN A 68 5.14 -8.51 16.14
CA ASN A 68 3.72 -8.78 16.09
C ASN A 68 3.36 -9.34 14.70
N GLN A 69 3.00 -10.61 14.64
CA GLN A 69 2.53 -11.26 13.42
C GLN A 69 1.03 -11.02 13.19
N GLU A 70 0.30 -10.67 14.25
CA GLU A 70 -1.13 -10.40 14.24
C GLU A 70 -1.34 -8.88 14.09
N ASN A 71 -1.15 -8.39 12.87
CA ASN A 71 -1.20 -6.97 12.55
C ASN A 71 -2.65 -6.44 12.39
N TYR A 72 -3.51 -6.78 13.35
CA TYR A 72 -4.94 -6.48 13.27
C TYR A 72 -5.21 -5.01 13.02
N GLY A 73 -6.17 -4.76 12.15
CA GLY A 73 -6.49 -3.43 11.67
C GLY A 73 -7.70 -3.46 10.76
N ALA A 74 -8.19 -2.27 10.44
CA ALA A 74 -9.31 -2.07 9.54
C ALA A 74 -9.09 -0.86 8.66
N GLY A 75 -9.64 -0.91 7.45
CA GLY A 75 -9.48 0.14 6.46
C GLY A 75 -10.60 0.18 5.45
N VAL A 76 -10.46 1.14 4.55
CA VAL A 76 -11.29 1.32 3.37
C VAL A 76 -10.39 1.41 2.15
N GLU A 77 -10.78 0.76 1.07
CA GLU A 77 -10.16 0.88 -0.25
C GLU A 77 -11.19 1.34 -1.28
N VAL A 78 -10.83 2.33 -2.09
CA VAL A 78 -11.66 2.87 -3.17
C VAL A 78 -10.92 2.72 -4.49
N GLN A 79 -11.53 1.97 -5.41
CA GLN A 79 -11.08 1.90 -6.79
C GLN A 79 -11.93 2.82 -7.65
N TRP A 80 -11.37 3.95 -8.10
CA TRP A 80 -12.08 4.93 -8.93
C TRP A 80 -11.76 4.83 -10.43
N GLN A 81 -10.76 4.02 -10.80
CA GLN A 81 -10.37 3.74 -12.19
C GLN A 81 -9.93 2.30 -12.34
N PRO A 82 -9.98 1.75 -13.56
CA PRO A 82 -9.25 0.52 -13.86
C PRO A 82 -7.81 0.66 -13.36
N ARG A 83 -7.34 -0.30 -12.55
CA ARG A 83 -5.96 -0.41 -12.03
C ARG A 83 -5.55 0.59 -10.96
N HIS A 84 -6.35 1.62 -10.66
CA HIS A 84 -6.01 2.60 -9.64
C HIS A 84 -6.94 2.48 -8.44
N ALA A 85 -6.36 2.48 -7.24
CA ALA A 85 -7.11 2.49 -5.99
C ALA A 85 -6.36 3.28 -4.91
N VAL A 86 -7.08 3.77 -3.93
CA VAL A 86 -6.52 4.41 -2.73
C VAL A 86 -7.07 3.67 -1.54
N SER A 87 -6.27 3.52 -0.50
CA SER A 87 -6.73 2.99 0.76
C SER A 87 -6.24 3.83 1.92
N ALA A 88 -7.03 3.83 2.99
CA ALA A 88 -6.63 4.41 4.27
C ALA A 88 -7.20 3.56 5.40
N GLY A 89 -6.50 3.56 6.52
CA GLY A 89 -6.92 2.74 7.65
C GLY A 89 -5.98 2.79 8.83
N TYR A 90 -6.23 1.89 9.75
CA TYR A 90 -5.53 1.72 11.01
C TYR A 90 -5.10 0.27 11.18
N TYR A 91 -3.95 0.05 11.82
CA TYR A 91 -3.50 -1.28 12.24
C TYR A 91 -2.52 -1.20 13.41
N ARG A 92 -2.38 -2.33 14.11
CA ARG A 92 -1.29 -2.56 15.05
C ARG A 92 -0.09 -3.09 14.28
N ASN A 93 1.02 -2.35 14.25
CA ASN A 93 2.17 -2.71 13.44
C ASN A 93 3.05 -3.79 14.09
N SER A 94 4.14 -4.13 13.39
CA SER A 94 5.06 -5.21 13.75
C SER A 94 5.86 -4.98 15.04
N VAL A 95 5.95 -3.73 15.49
CA VAL A 95 6.63 -3.34 16.73
C VAL A 95 5.64 -2.95 17.83
N ASP A 96 4.39 -3.44 17.73
CA ASP A 96 3.30 -3.23 18.67
C ASP A 96 2.92 -1.75 18.88
N ARG A 97 2.93 -0.98 17.79
CA ARG A 97 2.47 0.41 17.78
C ARG A 97 1.23 0.61 16.93
N ASP A 98 0.45 1.58 17.36
CA ASP A 98 -0.75 2.03 16.68
C ASP A 98 -0.34 2.85 15.45
N SER A 99 -0.77 2.39 14.28
CA SER A 99 -0.33 2.91 12.99
C SER A 99 -1.51 3.24 12.11
N TYR A 100 -1.43 4.38 11.43
CA TYR A 100 -2.35 4.78 10.37
C TYR A 100 -1.65 4.71 9.04
N TYR A 101 -2.39 4.45 7.97
CA TYR A 101 -1.87 4.47 6.62
C TYR A 101 -2.78 5.22 5.65
N ALA A 102 -2.15 5.75 4.61
CA ALA A 102 -2.82 6.23 3.41
C ALA A 102 -1.96 5.85 2.20
N LEU A 103 -2.49 5.02 1.31
CA LEU A 103 -1.75 4.38 0.22
C LEU A 103 -2.47 4.57 -1.11
N TYR A 104 -1.70 4.87 -2.14
CA TYR A 104 -2.10 4.73 -3.53
C TYR A 104 -1.68 3.37 -4.05
N HIS A 105 -2.52 2.77 -4.89
CA HIS A 105 -2.33 1.46 -5.50
C HIS A 105 -2.38 1.60 -7.01
N TYR A 106 -1.41 0.97 -7.68
CA TYR A 106 -1.40 0.82 -9.12
C TYR A 106 -1.16 -0.65 -9.49
N THR A 107 -2.19 -1.31 -10.04
CA THR A 107 -2.17 -2.74 -10.37
C THR A 107 -2.38 -2.97 -11.87
N PRO A 108 -1.37 -2.73 -12.72
CA PRO A 108 -1.52 -2.79 -14.17
C PRO A 108 -1.62 -4.21 -14.71
N LEU A 109 -1.02 -5.19 -14.03
CA LEU A 109 -0.98 -6.56 -14.48
C LEU A 109 -2.28 -7.26 -14.09
N ARG A 110 -2.91 -7.93 -15.04
CA ARG A 110 -4.15 -8.69 -14.81
C ARG A 110 -3.97 -10.13 -15.27
N PHE A 111 -4.27 -11.06 -14.39
CA PHE A 111 -4.19 -12.49 -14.65
C PHE A 111 -5.59 -13.10 -14.50
N GLY A 112 -6.16 -13.52 -15.62
CA GLY A 112 -7.54 -14.02 -15.66
C GLY A 112 -8.56 -12.98 -15.19
N ARG A 113 -9.63 -13.47 -14.54
CA ARG A 113 -10.77 -12.61 -14.15
C ARG A 113 -10.53 -11.85 -12.85
N TYR A 114 -9.86 -12.48 -11.89
CA TYR A 114 -9.91 -12.10 -10.48
C TYR A 114 -8.60 -11.53 -9.94
N VAL A 115 -7.47 -11.77 -10.61
CA VAL A 115 -6.15 -11.45 -10.06
C VAL A 115 -5.57 -10.22 -10.74
N ARG A 116 -5.11 -9.27 -9.93
CA ARG A 116 -4.37 -8.10 -10.37
C ARG A 116 -3.11 -7.92 -9.53
N VAL A 117 -2.03 -7.49 -10.16
CA VAL A 117 -0.74 -7.34 -9.49
C VAL A 117 -0.13 -5.98 -9.84
N GLY A 118 0.53 -5.37 -8.87
CA GLY A 118 1.34 -4.19 -9.06
C GLY A 118 1.94 -3.69 -7.77
N GLY A 119 1.97 -2.37 -7.60
CA GLY A 119 2.58 -1.71 -6.46
C GLY A 119 1.61 -0.86 -5.67
N MET A 120 2.02 -0.53 -4.46
CA MET A 120 1.38 0.49 -3.63
C MET A 120 2.45 1.38 -2.99
N ALA A 121 2.12 2.64 -2.76
CA ALA A 121 2.99 3.61 -2.11
C ALA A 121 2.18 4.69 -1.39
N GLY A 122 2.74 5.26 -0.35
CA GLY A 122 2.10 6.35 0.40
C GLY A 122 2.77 6.59 1.75
N LEU A 123 1.97 6.79 2.77
CA LEU A 123 2.44 7.17 4.11
C LEU A 123 1.91 6.22 5.18
N VAL A 124 2.72 5.99 6.20
CA VAL A 124 2.37 5.26 7.43
C VAL A 124 2.89 6.00 8.67
N THR A 125 2.36 5.68 9.84
CA THR A 125 2.86 6.17 11.14
C THR A 125 3.29 5.01 12.06
N GLY A 126 3.89 5.32 13.21
CA GLY A 126 4.06 4.37 14.32
C GLY A 126 5.34 3.56 14.30
N TYR A 127 6.33 3.90 13.47
CA TYR A 127 7.64 3.22 13.41
C TYR A 127 8.72 4.07 14.09
N PRO A 128 9.14 3.77 15.34
CA PRO A 128 10.09 4.61 16.08
C PRO A 128 11.45 4.78 15.41
N GLY A 129 11.87 3.82 14.59
CA GLY A 129 13.11 3.89 13.82
C GLY A 129 13.08 4.91 12.66
N TYR A 130 11.94 5.57 12.42
CA TYR A 130 11.80 6.62 11.42
C TYR A 130 10.98 7.80 11.97
N ASN A 131 11.54 9.00 11.93
CA ASN A 131 10.83 10.23 12.34
C ASN A 131 10.16 10.11 13.72
N ASP A 132 10.80 9.41 14.66
CA ASP A 132 10.31 9.13 16.02
C ASP A 132 8.87 8.58 16.07
N GLY A 133 8.47 7.79 15.06
CA GLY A 133 7.12 7.23 14.95
C GLY A 133 6.10 8.14 14.26
N GLY A 134 6.51 9.30 13.77
CA GLY A 134 5.71 10.18 12.93
C GLY A 134 5.46 9.62 11.53
N LEU A 135 5.19 10.50 10.56
CA LEU A 135 4.95 10.10 9.18
C LEU A 135 6.22 9.51 8.56
N ALA A 136 6.07 8.35 7.93
CA ALA A 136 7.10 7.65 7.18
C ALA A 136 6.58 7.29 5.78
N PRO A 137 7.42 7.36 4.73
CA PRO A 137 7.05 6.83 3.43
C PRO A 137 6.94 5.30 3.51
N ALA A 138 5.94 4.75 2.81
CA ALA A 138 5.74 3.32 2.68
C ALA A 138 5.58 2.94 1.20
N GLY A 139 6.00 1.73 0.87
CA GLY A 139 5.82 1.18 -0.47
C GLY A 139 6.06 -0.32 -0.51
N GLY A 140 5.39 -0.98 -1.45
CA GLY A 140 5.49 -2.43 -1.61
C GLY A 140 4.79 -2.92 -2.87
N LEU A 141 4.81 -4.24 -3.02
CA LEU A 141 4.06 -4.95 -4.06
C LEU A 141 2.73 -5.44 -3.47
N VAL A 142 1.71 -5.50 -4.33
CA VAL A 142 0.39 -6.01 -3.95
C VAL A 142 -0.18 -6.89 -5.05
N ALA A 143 -0.72 -8.05 -4.65
CA ALA A 143 -1.59 -8.87 -5.47
C ALA A 143 -3.01 -8.82 -4.89
N LYS A 144 -3.97 -8.38 -5.70
CA LYS A 144 -5.39 -8.31 -5.37
C LYS A 144 -6.11 -9.46 -6.02
N ILE A 145 -6.80 -10.27 -5.23
CA ILE A 145 -7.61 -11.41 -5.69
C ILE A 145 -9.04 -11.11 -5.31
N GLU A 146 -9.84 -10.69 -6.28
CA GLU A 146 -11.15 -10.06 -6.02
C GLU A 146 -12.26 -10.75 -6.80
N GLY A 147 -13.25 -11.25 -6.07
CA GLY A 147 -14.52 -11.69 -6.62
C GLY A 147 -15.57 -10.57 -6.60
N ARG A 148 -16.84 -10.95 -6.73
CA ARG A 148 -17.95 -9.99 -6.75
C ARG A 148 -18.16 -9.27 -5.42
N ARG A 149 -18.02 -9.98 -4.29
CA ARG A 149 -18.34 -9.46 -2.94
C ARG A 149 -17.18 -9.49 -1.96
N ALA A 150 -16.22 -10.37 -2.17
CA ALA A 150 -15.10 -10.58 -1.28
C ALA A 150 -13.80 -10.65 -2.08
N GLY A 151 -12.71 -10.33 -1.41
CA GLY A 151 -11.37 -10.43 -1.97
C GLY A 151 -10.30 -10.45 -0.91
N VAL A 152 -9.06 -10.58 -1.34
CA VAL A 152 -7.88 -10.47 -0.48
C VAL A 152 -6.81 -9.64 -1.16
N ASN A 153 -6.06 -8.91 -0.35
CA ASN A 153 -4.80 -8.30 -0.74
C ASN A 153 -3.65 -9.12 -0.12
N LEU A 154 -2.75 -9.60 -0.97
CA LEU A 154 -1.46 -10.15 -0.57
C LEU A 154 -0.41 -9.06 -0.77
N ILE A 155 0.24 -8.67 0.30
CA ILE A 155 1.15 -7.52 0.34
C ILE A 155 2.57 -8.02 0.59
N TYR A 156 3.52 -7.46 -0.13
CA TYR A 156 4.94 -7.63 0.15
C TYR A 156 5.61 -6.27 0.34
N LEU A 157 6.21 -6.07 1.51
CA LEU A 157 7.04 -4.91 1.82
C LEU A 157 8.52 -5.32 1.79
N PRO A 158 9.37 -4.64 1.01
CA PRO A 158 10.81 -4.88 1.05
C PRO A 158 11.42 -4.40 2.37
N LYS A 159 12.53 -5.02 2.80
CA LYS A 159 13.31 -4.57 3.97
C LYS A 159 13.75 -3.13 3.78
N ILE A 160 13.50 -2.32 4.81
CA ILE A 160 14.08 -0.99 4.98
C ILE A 160 14.88 -1.02 6.29
N ALA A 161 16.19 -0.81 6.18
CA ALA A 161 17.09 -0.86 7.33
C ALA A 161 16.63 0.08 8.45
N GLY A 162 16.54 -0.42 9.68
CA GLY A 162 16.11 0.33 10.85
C GLY A 162 14.60 0.62 10.95
N VAL A 163 13.79 0.24 9.94
CA VAL A 163 12.34 0.54 9.92
C VAL A 163 11.50 -0.72 9.88
N THR A 164 11.69 -1.58 8.87
CA THR A 164 10.90 -2.81 8.72
C THR A 164 11.72 -3.92 8.06
N PRO A 165 11.60 -5.19 8.49
CA PRO A 165 12.13 -6.32 7.74
C PRO A 165 11.29 -6.57 6.47
N HIS A 166 11.73 -7.53 5.66
CA HIS A 166 10.88 -8.07 4.59
C HIS A 166 9.59 -8.60 5.22
N THR A 167 8.45 -8.17 4.71
CA THR A 167 7.15 -8.48 5.34
C THR A 167 6.16 -8.94 4.30
N LEU A 168 5.49 -10.06 4.59
CA LEU A 168 4.30 -10.50 3.87
C LEU A 168 3.08 -10.15 4.70
N GLY A 169 2.07 -9.54 4.09
CA GLY A 169 0.82 -9.16 4.74
C GLY A 169 -0.38 -9.80 4.05
N LEU A 170 -1.38 -10.19 4.84
CA LEU A 170 -2.67 -10.68 4.37
C LEU A 170 -3.77 -9.76 4.88
N GLN A 171 -4.56 -9.25 3.94
CA GLN A 171 -5.73 -8.43 4.21
C GLN A 171 -6.95 -9.03 3.51
N PHE A 172 -8.06 -9.14 4.23
CA PHE A 172 -9.35 -9.57 3.68
C PHE A 172 -10.22 -8.35 3.36
N LYS A 173 -11.03 -8.45 2.31
CA LYS A 173 -11.84 -7.35 1.77
C LYS A 173 -13.28 -7.77 1.56
N LEU A 174 -14.21 -6.85 1.84
CA LEU A 174 -15.62 -6.95 1.50
C LEU A 174 -16.03 -5.74 0.66
N ARG A 175 -16.67 -6.00 -0.48
CA ARG A 175 -17.18 -4.96 -1.37
C ARG A 175 -18.43 -4.35 -0.74
N LEU A 176 -18.50 -3.02 -0.75
CA LEU A 176 -19.69 -2.26 -0.39
C LEU A 176 -20.53 -2.00 -1.65
N GLY A 177 -21.83 -2.24 -1.57
CA GLY A 177 -22.76 -2.14 -2.70
C GLY A 177 -22.94 -3.45 -3.47
N ASN A 178 -23.84 -3.43 -4.46
CA ASN A 178 -24.25 -4.60 -5.24
C ASN A 178 -23.56 -4.69 -6.61
#